data_AF-A0AAJ3P8L8-F1
#
_entry.id   AF-A0AAJ3P8L8-F1
#
_cell.length_a   1.000
_cell.length_b   1.000
_cell.length_c   1.000
_cell.angle_alpha   90.00
_cell.angle_beta   90.00
_cell.angle_gamma   90.00
#
_symmetry.space_group_name_H-M   'P 1'
#
loop_
_entity.id
_entity.type
_entity.pdbx_description
1 polymer ?
#
loop_
_entity_poly.entity_id
_entity_poly.type
_entity_poly.pdbx_seq_one_letter_code
_entity_poly.pdbx_strand_id
1 'polypeptide(L)'
;TAPSAVDGLEVTVHHLPVFDDADPAAQATTHVGLVPVYDHIVDERGAQLVDAIRVIIAADDDDAVLVHCTAGKDRTGLVVAFALAAAGVDRDDVVADYAATAENLRGEWSDAMTAVFEQRGIELTAGMVELITESPAEVLEALLERIDREHGSISAYLLAHGLTPTELERLTAVIIDPAATAV
;
A
#
# COMPACT_ATOMS: atom_id res chain seq x y z
N THR A 1 10.58 13.73 11.47
CA THR A 1 9.77 13.05 12.50
C THR A 1 9.33 11.73 11.90
N ALA A 2 9.49 10.61 12.62
CA ALA A 2 9.05 9.32 12.09
C ALA A 2 7.51 9.32 11.94
N PRO A 3 6.93 8.60 10.96
CA PRO A 3 5.47 8.44 10.84
C PRO A 3 4.81 7.94 12.13
N SER A 4 5.58 7.29 13.00
CA SER A 4 5.19 6.77 14.31
C SER A 4 5.31 7.77 15.47
N ALA A 5 5.54 9.06 15.22
CA ALA A 5 5.54 10.10 16.26
C ALA A 5 4.11 10.44 16.71
N VAL A 6 3.40 9.43 17.22
CA VAL A 6 2.03 9.49 17.75
C VAL A 6 2.02 9.64 19.27
N ASP A 7 3.15 10.06 19.85
CA ASP A 7 3.29 10.27 21.29
C ASP A 7 2.24 11.27 21.79
N GLY A 8 1.50 10.87 22.83
CA GLY A 8 0.45 11.70 23.42
C GLY A 8 -0.93 11.56 22.77
N LEU A 9 -1.07 10.72 21.74
CA LEU A 9 -2.37 10.30 21.20
C LEU A 9 -2.80 8.96 21.82
N GLU A 10 -4.10 8.76 21.98
CA GLU A 10 -4.66 7.44 22.29
C GLU A 10 -4.71 6.65 20.98
N VAL A 11 -3.81 5.68 20.83
CA VAL A 11 -3.66 4.91 19.58
C VAL A 11 -3.81 3.42 19.87
N THR A 12 -4.68 2.77 19.10
CA THR A 12 -4.73 1.32 18.99
C THR A 12 -3.86 0.87 17.83
N VAL A 13 -2.88 0.01 18.10
CA VAL A 13 -1.92 -0.47 17.09
C VAL A 13 -2.31 -1.86 16.60
N HIS A 14 -2.53 -1.99 15.29
CA HIS A 14 -2.74 -3.27 14.62
C HIS A 14 -1.49 -3.66 13.83
N HIS A 15 -0.88 -4.81 14.15
CA HIS A 15 0.26 -5.33 13.41
C HIS A 15 -0.19 -6.42 12.43
N LEU A 16 -0.38 -6.04 11.17
CA LEU A 16 -0.90 -6.89 10.09
C LEU A 16 0.16 -7.04 8.99
N PRO A 17 0.97 -8.11 9.01
CA PRO A 17 2.01 -8.30 8.00
C PRO A 17 1.39 -8.66 6.65
N VAL A 18 1.27 -7.66 5.76
CA VAL A 18 0.88 -7.86 4.35
C VAL A 18 1.96 -8.60 3.55
N PHE A 19 3.20 -8.60 4.05
CA PHE A 19 4.33 -9.33 3.48
C PHE A 19 5.14 -9.92 4.62
N ASP A 20 5.38 -11.23 4.58
CA ASP A 20 6.25 -11.93 5.52
C ASP A 20 7.69 -11.66 5.12
N ASP A 21 8.25 -10.54 5.60
CA ASP A 21 9.64 -10.40 6.03
C ASP A 21 9.87 -8.97 6.52
N ALA A 22 10.40 -8.82 7.73
CA ALA A 22 10.70 -7.52 8.32
C ALA A 22 11.98 -6.87 7.73
N ASP A 23 12.68 -7.54 6.82
CA ASP A 23 13.97 -7.11 6.27
C ASP A 23 13.84 -6.69 4.79
N PRO A 24 13.80 -5.38 4.50
CA PRO A 24 13.75 -4.87 3.13
C PRO A 24 14.92 -5.36 2.26
N ALA A 25 16.08 -5.65 2.86
CA ALA A 25 17.21 -6.16 2.11
C ALA A 25 16.99 -7.60 1.61
N ALA A 26 16.37 -8.45 2.42
CA ALA A 26 15.98 -9.80 2.01
C ALA A 26 14.91 -9.78 0.91
N GLN A 27 13.94 -8.86 1.02
CA GLN A 27 12.90 -8.68 0.00
C GLN A 27 13.49 -8.28 -1.35
N ALA A 28 14.35 -7.25 -1.36
CA ALA A 28 14.97 -6.74 -2.58
C ALA A 28 15.88 -7.77 -3.27
N THR A 29 16.43 -8.74 -2.52
CA THR A 29 17.21 -9.86 -3.08
C THR A 29 16.36 -11.04 -3.56
N THR A 30 15.15 -11.22 -3.03
CA THR A 30 14.26 -12.34 -3.38
C THR A 30 13.34 -11.97 -4.54
N HIS A 31 12.85 -10.73 -4.53
CA HIS A 31 11.99 -10.14 -5.56
C HIS A 31 12.68 -8.86 -6.04
N VAL A 32 13.39 -8.95 -7.17
CA VAL A 32 14.15 -7.82 -7.69
C VAL A 32 13.22 -6.91 -8.50
N GLY A 33 12.96 -5.70 -8.01
CA GLY A 33 12.10 -4.70 -8.65
C GLY A 33 10.67 -4.66 -8.09
N LEU A 34 9.91 -3.65 -8.49
CA LEU A 34 8.56 -3.39 -7.97
C LEU A 34 7.53 -4.44 -8.42
N VAL A 35 7.54 -4.78 -9.70
CA VAL A 35 6.54 -5.69 -10.29
C VAL A 35 6.52 -7.05 -9.59
N PRO A 36 7.65 -7.75 -9.39
CA PRO A 36 7.64 -9.03 -8.67
C PRO A 36 7.17 -8.92 -7.22
N VAL A 37 7.45 -7.80 -6.54
CA VAL A 37 6.95 -7.56 -5.17
C VAL A 37 5.43 -7.40 -5.17
N TYR A 38 4.88 -6.64 -6.12
CA TYR A 38 3.46 -6.37 -6.20
C TYR A 38 2.68 -7.61 -6.62
N ASP A 39 3.20 -8.36 -7.60
CA ASP A 39 2.66 -9.65 -8.00
C ASP A 39 2.61 -10.61 -6.81
N HIS A 40 3.69 -10.74 -6.03
CA HIS A 40 3.68 -11.59 -4.84
C HIS A 40 2.63 -11.18 -3.80
N ILE A 41 2.49 -9.87 -3.54
CA ILE A 41 1.48 -9.37 -2.59
C ILE A 41 0.07 -9.72 -3.08
N VAL A 42 -0.23 -9.45 -4.35
CA VAL A 42 -1.57 -9.64 -4.90
C VAL A 42 -1.89 -11.13 -5.05
N ASP A 43 -0.93 -11.95 -5.46
CA ASP A 43 -1.15 -13.37 -5.74
C ASP A 43 -1.15 -14.23 -4.47
N GLU A 44 -0.37 -13.86 -3.44
CA GLU A 44 -0.20 -14.69 -2.24
C GLU A 44 -0.71 -14.08 -0.94
N ARG A 45 -1.03 -12.78 -0.91
CA ARG A 45 -1.31 -12.04 0.33
C ARG A 45 -2.62 -11.25 0.31
N GLY A 46 -3.54 -11.57 -0.60
CA GLY A 46 -4.80 -10.85 -0.70
C GLY A 46 -5.68 -10.92 0.55
N ALA A 47 -5.63 -12.01 1.33
CA ALA A 47 -6.33 -12.08 2.62
C ALA A 47 -5.76 -11.06 3.63
N GLN A 48 -4.44 -10.86 3.64
CA GLN A 48 -3.78 -9.88 4.50
C GLN A 48 -4.06 -8.44 4.04
N LEU A 49 -4.19 -8.20 2.72
CA LEU A 49 -4.70 -6.92 2.21
C LEU A 49 -6.11 -6.65 2.73
N VAL A 50 -7.00 -7.64 2.68
CA VAL A 50 -8.36 -7.54 3.23
C VAL A 50 -8.33 -7.25 4.73
N ASP A 51 -7.49 -7.92 5.51
CA ASP A 51 -7.39 -7.66 6.95
C ASP A 51 -6.89 -6.26 7.27
N ALA A 52 -5.95 -5.72 6.49
CA ALA A 52 -5.52 -4.32 6.63
C ALA A 52 -6.65 -3.34 6.31
N ILE A 53 -7.40 -3.59 5.23
CA ILE A 53 -8.56 -2.77 4.84
C ILE A 53 -9.68 -2.84 5.89
N ARG A 54 -9.87 -3.98 6.57
CA ARG A 54 -10.85 -4.11 7.67
C ARG A 54 -10.59 -3.13 8.82
N VAL A 55 -9.33 -2.78 9.09
CA VAL A 55 -9.01 -1.77 10.11
C VAL A 55 -9.51 -0.39 9.68
N ILE A 56 -9.41 -0.06 8.38
CA ILE A 56 -9.99 1.17 7.83
C ILE A 56 -11.52 1.14 7.97
N ILE A 57 -12.16 0.02 7.62
CA ILE A 57 -13.62 -0.16 7.68
C ILE A 57 -14.18 0.00 9.10
N ALA A 58 -13.39 -0.43 10.10
CA ALA A 58 -13.79 -0.41 11.50
C ALA A 58 -13.72 0.97 12.16
N ALA A 59 -13.18 1.98 11.47
CA ALA A 59 -13.15 3.35 11.98
C ALA A 59 -14.56 3.94 12.08
N ASP A 60 -14.85 4.58 13.20
CA ASP A 60 -16.03 5.42 13.38
C ASP A 60 -15.76 6.87 12.94
N ASP A 61 -16.80 7.70 12.87
CA ASP A 61 -16.70 9.08 12.35
C ASP A 61 -15.74 9.97 13.18
N ASP A 62 -15.47 9.61 14.43
CA ASP A 62 -14.56 10.31 15.34
C ASP A 62 -13.12 9.74 15.31
N ASP A 63 -12.87 8.67 14.55
CA ASP A 63 -11.57 8.01 14.45
C ASP A 63 -10.75 8.46 13.25
N ALA A 64 -9.42 8.32 13.36
CA ALA A 64 -8.49 8.48 12.24
C ALA A 64 -7.59 7.25 12.13
N VAL A 65 -7.38 6.76 10.91
CA VAL A 65 -6.56 5.58 10.64
C VAL A 65 -5.26 5.99 9.96
N LEU A 66 -4.13 5.61 10.57
CA LEU A 66 -2.81 5.74 9.98
C LEU A 66 -2.34 4.38 9.46
N VAL A 67 -2.22 4.26 8.14
CA VAL A 67 -1.61 3.08 7.50
C VAL A 67 -0.14 3.40 7.21
N HIS A 68 0.78 2.57 7.72
CA HIS A 68 2.20 2.74 7.44
C HIS A 68 2.93 1.40 7.32
N CYS A 69 4.10 1.42 6.69
CA CYS A 69 5.04 0.31 6.69
C CYS A 69 6.43 0.85 7.08
N THR A 70 7.51 0.33 6.49
CA THR A 70 8.87 0.84 6.72
C THR A 70 9.10 2.17 5.99
N ALA A 71 8.77 2.22 4.69
CA ALA A 71 8.96 3.38 3.82
C ALA A 71 7.67 4.18 3.62
N GLY A 72 6.51 3.58 3.91
CA GLY A 72 5.20 4.14 3.56
C GLY A 72 4.82 4.01 2.08
N LYS A 73 5.57 3.25 1.27
CA LYS A 73 5.35 3.13 -0.18
C LYS A 73 4.63 1.86 -0.63
N ASP A 74 5.28 0.71 -0.55
CA ASP A 74 4.82 -0.47 -1.30
C ASP A 74 3.57 -1.11 -0.68
N ARG A 75 3.72 -1.68 0.52
CA ARG A 75 2.60 -2.30 1.25
C ARG A 75 1.54 -1.29 1.65
N THR A 76 1.97 -0.10 2.06
CA THR A 76 1.06 1.01 2.39
C THR A 76 0.29 1.47 1.16
N GLY A 77 0.99 1.71 0.05
CA GLY A 77 0.40 2.18 -1.20
C GLY A 77 -0.59 1.18 -1.78
N LEU A 78 -0.31 -0.14 -1.72
CA LEU A 78 -1.29 -1.13 -2.18
C LEU A 78 -2.54 -1.18 -1.30
N VAL A 79 -2.40 -1.11 0.04
CA VAL A 79 -3.57 -1.06 0.94
C VAL A 79 -4.42 0.19 0.67
N VAL A 80 -3.77 1.37 0.56
CA VAL A 80 -4.46 2.65 0.32
C VAL A 80 -5.10 2.65 -1.07
N ALA A 81 -4.35 2.31 -2.12
CA ALA A 81 -4.85 2.29 -3.49
C ALA A 81 -6.03 1.32 -3.65
N PHE A 82 -5.99 0.15 -3.01
CA PHE A 82 -7.08 -0.83 -3.11
C PHE A 82 -8.31 -0.37 -2.34
N ALA A 83 -8.12 0.27 -1.18
CA ALA A 83 -9.22 0.84 -0.42
C ALA A 83 -9.94 1.96 -1.20
N LEU A 84 -9.17 2.90 -1.77
CA LEU A 84 -9.71 4.00 -2.58
C LEU A 84 -10.40 3.49 -3.86
N ALA A 85 -9.76 2.58 -4.59
CA ALA A 85 -10.34 1.99 -5.80
C ALA A 85 -11.63 1.19 -5.49
N ALA A 86 -11.66 0.43 -4.40
CA ALA A 86 -12.85 -0.30 -3.98
C ALA A 86 -13.98 0.62 -3.51
N ALA A 87 -13.65 1.78 -2.94
CA ALA A 87 -14.60 2.83 -2.57
C ALA A 87 -15.15 3.62 -3.78
N GLY A 88 -14.56 3.43 -4.97
CA GLY A 88 -15.02 4.08 -6.21
C GLY A 88 -14.37 5.43 -6.49
N VAL A 89 -13.21 5.72 -5.88
CA VAL A 89 -12.39 6.89 -6.23
C VAL A 89 -11.90 6.75 -7.68
N ASP A 90 -11.78 7.88 -8.39
CA ASP A 90 -11.31 7.87 -9.77
C ASP A 90 -9.92 7.26 -9.89
N ARG A 91 -9.71 6.51 -10.97
CA ARG A 91 -8.48 5.77 -11.18
C ARG A 91 -7.26 6.70 -11.27
N ASP A 92 -7.39 7.83 -11.95
CA ASP A 92 -6.27 8.75 -12.14
C ASP A 92 -5.87 9.35 -10.79
N ASP A 93 -6.84 9.61 -9.90
CA ASP A 93 -6.58 10.10 -8.54
C ASP A 93 -5.88 9.05 -7.67
N VAL A 94 -6.31 7.77 -7.75
CA VAL A 94 -5.66 6.66 -7.02
C VAL A 94 -4.19 6.50 -7.44
N VAL A 95 -3.93 6.58 -8.74
CA VAL A 95 -2.58 6.46 -9.28
C VAL A 95 -1.72 7.67 -8.91
N ALA A 96 -2.29 8.87 -8.99
CA ALA A 96 -1.59 10.11 -8.64
C ALA A 96 -1.20 10.13 -7.15
N ASP A 97 -2.09 9.70 -6.25
CA ASP A 97 -1.80 9.60 -4.81
C ASP A 97 -0.61 8.67 -4.54
N TYR A 98 -0.63 7.46 -5.12
CA TYR A 98 0.49 6.54 -5.02
C TYR A 98 1.80 7.13 -5.57
N ALA A 99 1.74 7.73 -6.75
CA ALA A 99 2.93 8.24 -7.45
C ALA A 99 3.60 9.42 -6.72
N ALA A 100 2.83 10.20 -5.95
CA ALA A 100 3.35 11.28 -5.13
C ALA A 100 4.32 10.81 -4.03
N THR A 101 4.33 9.50 -3.69
CA THR A 101 5.20 8.95 -2.65
C THR A 101 6.69 9.09 -2.98
N ALA A 102 7.10 8.99 -4.25
CA ALA A 102 8.50 9.04 -4.67
C ALA A 102 9.20 10.32 -4.21
N GLU A 103 8.51 11.45 -4.19
CA GLU A 103 9.08 12.73 -3.76
C GLU A 103 9.49 12.71 -2.28
N ASN A 104 8.77 11.94 -1.45
CA ASN A 104 9.01 11.82 -0.02
C ASN A 104 10.11 10.80 0.34
N LEU A 105 10.53 9.96 -0.62
CA LEU A 105 11.57 8.95 -0.40
C LEU A 105 12.98 9.45 -0.71
N ARG A 106 13.09 10.57 -1.43
CA ARG A 106 14.39 11.15 -1.81
C ARG A 106 15.11 11.72 -0.59
N GLY A 107 16.40 11.40 -0.48
CA GLY A 107 17.31 12.00 0.50
C GLY A 107 17.75 11.01 1.57
N GLU A 108 17.73 11.44 2.83
CA GLU A 108 18.37 10.70 3.93
C GLU A 108 17.88 9.25 4.08
N TRP A 109 16.60 8.99 3.79
CA TRP A 109 16.04 7.65 3.86
C TRP A 109 16.59 6.73 2.76
N SER A 110 16.59 7.17 1.49
CA SER A 110 17.14 6.38 0.38
C SER A 110 18.64 6.16 0.50
N ASP A 111 19.37 7.15 1.00
CA ASP A 111 20.81 7.07 1.25
C ASP A 111 21.12 6.06 2.36
N ALA A 112 20.36 6.09 3.45
CA ALA A 112 20.49 5.12 4.53
C ALA A 112 20.17 3.69 4.07
N MET A 113 19.13 3.52 3.25
CA MET A 113 18.78 2.21 2.69
C MET A 113 19.88 1.67 1.77
N THR A 114 20.39 2.50 0.85
CA THR A 114 21.55 2.18 0.00
C THR A 114 22.73 1.69 0.84
N ALA A 115 23.07 2.42 1.91
CA ALA A 115 24.18 2.08 2.80
C ALA A 115 23.97 0.73 3.52
N VAL A 116 22.73 0.33 3.83
CA VAL A 116 22.43 -0.99 4.42
C VAL A 116 22.79 -2.11 3.45
N PHE A 117 22.49 -1.97 2.15
CA PHE A 117 22.87 -2.96 1.14
C PHE A 117 24.39 -3.06 0.97
N GLU A 118 25.07 -1.90 0.88
CA GLU A 118 26.52 -1.84 0.77
C GLU A 118 27.23 -2.47 1.97
N GLN A 119 26.78 -2.19 3.20
CA GLN A 119 27.33 -2.77 4.42
C GLN A 119 27.18 -4.30 4.49
N ARG A 120 26.17 -4.84 3.80
CA ARG A 120 25.94 -6.29 3.68
C ARG A 120 26.67 -6.92 2.48
N GLY A 121 27.45 -6.13 1.73
CA GLY A 121 28.17 -6.59 0.55
C GLY A 121 27.26 -6.95 -0.63
N ILE A 122 26.04 -6.40 -0.66
CA ILE A 122 25.07 -6.62 -1.73
C ILE A 122 25.27 -5.52 -2.78
N GLU A 123 25.53 -5.91 -4.03
CA GLU A 123 25.59 -4.99 -5.15
C GLU A 123 24.18 -4.51 -5.50
N LEU A 124 23.98 -3.19 -5.54
CA LEU A 124 22.69 -2.59 -5.88
C LEU A 124 22.42 -2.72 -7.38
N THR A 125 21.42 -3.54 -7.71
CA THR A 125 20.90 -3.64 -9.07
C THR A 125 19.93 -2.50 -9.38
N ALA A 126 19.67 -2.24 -10.66
CA ALA A 126 18.69 -1.21 -11.07
C ALA A 126 17.31 -1.42 -10.46
N GLY A 127 16.82 -2.67 -10.40
CA GLY A 127 15.53 -2.99 -9.77
C GLY A 127 15.51 -2.79 -8.25
N MET A 128 16.65 -2.94 -7.57
CA MET A 128 16.76 -2.62 -6.15
C MET A 128 16.73 -1.11 -5.92
N VAL A 129 17.43 -0.33 -6.76
CA VAL A 129 17.38 1.13 -6.70
C VAL A 129 15.96 1.62 -6.92
N GLU A 130 15.28 1.12 -7.95
CA GLU A 130 13.88 1.43 -8.23
C GLU A 130 12.96 1.09 -7.04
N LEU A 131 13.11 -0.09 -6.44
CA LEU A 131 12.33 -0.49 -5.27
C LEU A 131 12.54 0.45 -4.08
N ILE A 132 13.76 0.97 -3.90
CA ILE A 132 14.09 1.91 -2.82
C ILE A 132 13.52 3.31 -3.14
N THR A 133 13.75 3.85 -4.35
CA THR A 133 13.58 5.30 -4.58
C THR A 133 12.31 5.69 -5.30
N GLU A 134 11.64 4.76 -6.00
CA GLU A 134 10.59 5.10 -6.95
C GLU A 134 9.21 4.54 -6.59
N SER A 135 8.17 5.28 -6.97
CA SER A 135 6.77 4.87 -7.01
C SER A 135 6.15 5.19 -8.39
N PRO A 136 6.58 4.50 -9.46
CA PRO A 136 6.14 4.79 -10.83
C PRO A 136 4.65 4.52 -11.03
N ALA A 137 3.92 5.52 -11.53
CA ALA A 137 2.49 5.47 -11.81
C ALA A 137 2.14 4.25 -12.69
N GLU A 138 2.95 4.02 -13.72
CA GLU A 138 2.78 2.95 -14.70
C GLU A 138 2.80 1.55 -14.08
N VAL A 139 3.52 1.36 -12.97
CA VAL A 139 3.56 0.05 -12.28
C VAL A 139 2.27 -0.20 -11.53
N LEU A 140 1.74 0.81 -10.82
CA LEU A 140 0.44 0.67 -10.18
C LEU A 140 -0.69 0.54 -11.22
N GLU A 141 -0.62 1.33 -12.29
CA GLU A 141 -1.59 1.23 -13.39
C GLU A 141 -1.65 -0.17 -13.97
N ALA A 142 -0.50 -0.72 -14.36
CA ALA A 142 -0.41 -2.06 -14.92
C ALA A 142 -0.92 -3.14 -13.94
N LEU A 143 -0.63 -3.00 -12.64
CA LEU A 143 -1.10 -3.93 -11.62
C LEU A 143 -2.63 -3.92 -11.53
N LEU A 144 -3.22 -2.73 -11.41
CA LEU A 144 -4.66 -2.63 -11.26
C LEU A 144 -5.38 -3.04 -12.57
N GLU A 145 -4.82 -2.74 -13.75
CA GLU A 145 -5.34 -3.27 -15.04
C GLU A 145 -5.28 -4.80 -15.10
N ARG A 146 -4.20 -5.41 -14.58
CA ARG A 146 -4.08 -6.86 -14.46
C ARG A 146 -5.21 -7.42 -13.58
N ILE A 147 -5.47 -6.80 -12.43
CA ILE A 147 -6.55 -7.22 -11.52
C ILE A 147 -7.92 -7.06 -12.18
N ASP A 148 -8.16 -5.97 -12.91
CA ASP A 148 -9.41 -5.77 -13.65
C ASP A 148 -9.63 -6.89 -14.68
N ARG A 149 -8.58 -7.31 -15.38
CA ARG A 149 -8.65 -8.42 -16.34
C ARG A 149 -8.90 -9.78 -15.66
N GLU A 150 -8.29 -10.03 -14.50
CA GLU A 150 -8.32 -11.34 -13.83
C GLU A 150 -9.55 -11.52 -12.93
N HIS A 151 -10.01 -10.44 -12.28
CA HIS A 151 -11.08 -10.45 -11.29
C HIS A 151 -12.29 -9.58 -11.68
N GLY A 152 -12.15 -8.68 -12.66
CA GLY A 152 -13.20 -7.77 -13.11
C GLY A 152 -13.20 -6.40 -12.41
N SER A 153 -12.63 -6.30 -11.21
CA SER A 153 -12.40 -5.06 -10.46
C SER A 153 -11.59 -5.34 -9.19
N ILE A 154 -11.05 -4.28 -8.57
CA ILE A 154 -10.47 -4.36 -7.22
C ILE A 154 -11.50 -4.84 -6.19
N SER A 155 -12.74 -4.36 -6.26
CA SER A 155 -13.81 -4.81 -5.36
C SER A 155 -14.06 -6.31 -5.50
N ALA A 156 -14.09 -6.84 -6.72
CA ALA A 156 -14.24 -8.28 -6.97
C ALA A 156 -13.03 -9.08 -6.48
N TYR A 157 -11.81 -8.55 -6.63
CA TYR A 157 -10.60 -9.13 -6.05
C TYR A 157 -10.70 -9.24 -4.53
N LEU A 158 -11.06 -8.16 -3.82
CA LEU A 158 -11.18 -8.14 -2.36
C LEU A 158 -12.27 -9.11 -1.86
N LEU A 159 -13.42 -9.16 -2.55
CA LEU A 159 -14.48 -10.12 -2.25
C LEU A 159 -14.01 -11.57 -2.40
N ALA A 160 -13.25 -11.87 -3.46
CA ALA A 160 -12.68 -13.20 -3.69
C ALA A 160 -11.67 -13.61 -2.59
N HIS A 161 -11.06 -12.63 -1.91
CA HIS A 161 -10.07 -12.82 -0.85
C HIS A 161 -10.65 -12.70 0.56
N GLY A 162 -11.99 -12.63 0.67
CA GLY A 162 -12.70 -12.78 1.94
C GLY A 162 -13.30 -11.50 2.49
N LEU A 163 -13.24 -10.37 1.78
CA LEU A 163 -14.08 -9.22 2.10
C LEU A 163 -15.55 -9.57 1.84
N THR A 164 -16.46 -9.09 2.67
CA THR A 164 -17.90 -9.28 2.49
C THR A 164 -18.53 -8.09 1.76
N PRO A 165 -19.70 -8.28 1.10
CA PRO A 165 -20.43 -7.17 0.49
C PRO A 165 -20.76 -6.04 1.48
N THR A 166 -21.12 -6.38 2.73
CA THR A 166 -21.41 -5.40 3.78
C THR A 166 -20.16 -4.62 4.20
N GLU A 167 -19.00 -5.27 4.27
CA GLU A 167 -17.72 -4.60 4.52
C GLU A 167 -17.36 -3.64 3.37
N LEU A 168 -17.61 -4.04 2.11
CA LEU A 168 -17.39 -3.18 0.95
C LEU A 168 -18.28 -1.93 0.97
N GLU A 169 -19.57 -2.08 1.29
CA GLU A 169 -20.50 -0.96 1.46
C GLU A 169 -20.03 0.00 2.56
N ARG A 170 -19.57 -0.54 3.70
CA ARG A 170 -19.04 0.26 4.80
C ARG A 170 -17.75 0.98 4.41
N LEU A 171 -16.85 0.34 3.66
CA LEU A 171 -15.62 0.95 3.17
C LEU A 171 -15.91 2.22 2.37
N THR A 172 -16.86 2.16 1.43
CA THR A 172 -17.27 3.35 0.66
C THR A 172 -17.77 4.46 1.56
N ALA A 173 -18.58 4.15 2.58
CA ALA A 173 -19.12 5.14 3.50
C ALA A 173 -18.06 5.77 4.42
N VAL A 174 -16.97 5.04 4.73
CA VAL A 174 -15.86 5.57 5.54
C VAL A 174 -14.96 6.49 4.71
N ILE A 175 -14.72 6.17 3.44
CA ILE A 175 -13.78 6.90 2.58
C ILE A 175 -14.43 8.11 1.90
N ILE A 176 -15.66 7.97 1.43
CA ILE A 176 -16.35 9.00 0.66
C ILE A 176 -17.27 9.78 1.59
N ASP A 177 -17.00 11.07 1.76
CA ASP A 177 -17.96 11.98 2.37
C ASP A 177 -19.15 12.20 1.41
N PRO A 178 -20.36 11.74 1.75
CA PRO A 178 -21.54 11.94 0.90
C PRO A 178 -21.91 13.42 0.73
N ALA A 179 -21.43 14.32 1.59
CA ALA A 179 -21.63 15.77 1.46
C ALA A 179 -20.67 16.44 0.46
N ALA A 180 -19.54 15.80 0.13
CA ALA A 180 -18.55 16.35 -0.80
C ALA A 180 -18.93 16.15 -2.28
N THR A 181 -19.79 15.19 -2.62
CA THR A 181 -20.22 14.90 -4.00
C THR A 181 -21.34 15.83 -4.51
N ALA A 182 -21.84 16.75 -3.67
CA ALA A 182 -22.91 17.69 -4.02
C ALA A 182 -22.38 19.11 -4.30
N VAL A 183 -21.62 19.28 -5.39
CA VAL A 183 -21.24 20.61 -5.94
C VAL A 183 -21.41 20.63 -7.44
#